data_AF-A0A527TW36-F1
#
_entry.id   AF-A0A527TW36-F1
#
_cell.length_a   1.000
_cell.length_b   1.000
_cell.length_c   1.000
_cell.angle_alpha   90.00
_cell.angle_beta   90.00
_cell.angle_gamma   90.00
#
_symmetry.space_group_name_H-M   'P 1'
#
loop_
_entity.id
_entity.type
_entity.pdbx_description
1 polymer ?
#
loop_
_entity_poly.entity_id
_entity_poly.type
_entity_poly.pdbx_seq_one_letter_code
_entity_poly.pdbx_strand_id
1 'polypeptide(L)'
;MAIFWVMRPPFDELAANHGFPQWRWYTLLGFIAVIGVLAIIGSLLWKRANHQDPATRKEPVKFFIQNQLGAFIALLAFLPLIVMIFLNKDMDAKQKNIAGAAGIIVAVAATVLGIDFKPLSQEQVAVESQVVTNLVGQDLVWWSDGGKVVHLCNGASDIKNATTPVSSGPIADAFAKGKEGITLELNSELNQCGFAVPANLADIEQWVRSARGLQRS
;
A
#
# COMPACT_ATOMS: atom_id res chain seq x y z
N MET A 1 4.79 -26.46 -3.33
CA MET A 1 5.18 -27.88 -3.38
C MET A 1 5.81 -28.38 -2.07
N ALA A 2 6.74 -27.66 -1.44
CA ALA A 2 7.36 -28.10 -0.17
C ALA A 2 6.37 -28.25 1.01
N ILE A 3 5.48 -27.27 1.23
CA ILE A 3 4.49 -27.32 2.32
C ILE A 3 3.56 -28.53 2.17
N PHE A 4 3.09 -28.84 0.96
CA PHE A 4 2.23 -29.99 0.72
C PHE A 4 2.89 -31.31 1.13
N TRP A 5 4.19 -31.46 0.85
CA TRP A 5 4.95 -32.66 1.20
C TRP A 5 5.15 -32.78 2.72
N VAL A 6 5.47 -31.66 3.39
CA VAL A 6 5.55 -31.57 4.86
C VAL A 6 4.20 -31.85 5.53
N MET A 7 3.10 -31.48 4.88
CA MET A 7 1.74 -31.60 5.43
C MET A 7 1.08 -32.97 5.15
N ARG A 8 1.75 -33.88 4.44
CA ARG A 8 1.22 -35.22 4.16
C ARG A 8 1.85 -36.26 5.10
N PRO A 9 1.14 -36.71 6.14
CA PRO A 9 1.66 -37.73 7.05
C PRO A 9 1.71 -39.11 6.38
N PRO A 10 2.74 -39.92 6.66
CA PRO A 10 2.75 -41.32 6.26
C PRO A 10 1.76 -42.13 7.13
N PHE A 11 1.38 -43.31 6.64
CA PHE A 11 0.31 -44.11 7.26
C PHE A 11 0.64 -44.56 8.69
N ASP A 12 1.90 -44.88 8.97
CA ASP A 12 2.41 -45.24 10.28
C ASP A 12 2.26 -44.11 11.30
N GLU A 13 2.57 -42.86 10.91
CA GLU A 13 2.33 -41.69 11.77
C GLU A 13 0.83 -41.46 12.03
N LEU A 14 -0.02 -41.64 11.03
CA LEU A 14 -1.47 -41.50 11.19
C LEU A 14 -2.03 -42.54 12.16
N ALA A 15 -1.60 -43.79 12.02
CA ALA A 15 -2.00 -44.88 12.90
C ALA A 15 -1.52 -44.63 14.35
N ALA A 16 -0.28 -44.16 14.53
CA ALA A 16 0.29 -43.88 15.85
C ALA A 16 -0.38 -42.70 16.57
N ASN A 17 -0.81 -41.67 15.82
CA ASN A 17 -1.42 -40.47 16.39
C ASN A 17 -2.95 -40.49 16.42
N HIS A 18 -3.57 -41.60 15.96
CA HIS A 18 -5.03 -41.70 15.76
C HIS A 18 -5.61 -40.55 14.91
N GLY A 19 -4.88 -40.11 13.90
CA GLY A 19 -5.27 -39.00 13.03
C GLY A 19 -4.12 -38.05 12.70
N PHE A 20 -4.45 -36.83 12.29
CA PHE A 20 -3.47 -35.83 11.88
C PHE A 20 -2.50 -35.47 13.02
N PRO A 21 -1.17 -35.61 12.84
CA PRO A 21 -0.20 -35.36 13.90
C PRO A 21 -0.25 -33.93 14.45
N GLN A 22 -0.22 -33.80 15.78
CA GLN A 22 -0.35 -32.50 16.45
C GLN A 22 0.80 -31.53 16.12
N TRP A 23 2.01 -32.02 15.89
CA TRP A 23 3.14 -31.17 15.51
C TRP A 23 2.94 -30.54 14.13
N ARG A 24 2.48 -31.32 13.12
CA ARG A 24 2.16 -30.80 11.77
C ARG A 24 1.04 -29.77 11.82
N TRP A 25 0.12 -29.95 12.76
CA TRP A 25 -0.97 -29.01 12.98
C TRP A 25 -0.45 -27.65 13.45
N TYR A 26 0.43 -27.62 14.45
CA TYR A 26 1.07 -26.37 14.86
C TYR A 26 1.98 -25.79 13.77
N THR A 27 2.68 -26.62 13.01
CA THR A 27 3.49 -26.17 11.88
C THR A 27 2.64 -25.47 10.83
N LEU A 28 1.44 -25.97 10.52
CA LEU A 28 0.51 -25.32 9.59
C LEU A 28 0.10 -23.92 10.06
N LEU A 29 -0.28 -23.80 11.33
CA LEU A 29 -0.64 -22.49 11.92
C LEU A 29 0.56 -21.54 11.89
N GLY A 30 1.77 -22.05 12.16
CA GLY A 30 3.02 -21.33 12.00
C GLY A 30 3.24 -20.83 10.57
N PHE A 31 3.03 -21.68 9.56
CA PHE A 31 3.13 -21.27 8.15
C PHE A 31 2.11 -20.19 7.79
N ILE A 32 0.85 -20.30 8.23
CA ILE A 32 -0.17 -19.27 8.00
C ILE A 32 0.31 -17.92 8.55
N ALA A 33 0.81 -17.90 9.79
CA ALA A 33 1.30 -16.68 10.41
C ALA A 33 2.52 -16.09 9.68
N VAL A 34 3.53 -16.92 9.38
CA VAL A 34 4.76 -16.48 8.71
C VAL A 34 4.47 -15.98 7.29
N ILE A 35 3.67 -16.71 6.51
CA ILE A 35 3.28 -16.28 5.16
C ILE A 35 2.51 -14.96 5.23
N GLY A 36 1.61 -14.80 6.21
CA GLY A 36 0.86 -13.55 6.42
C GLY A 36 1.78 -12.36 6.65
N VAL A 37 2.73 -12.50 7.58
CA VAL A 37 3.72 -11.44 7.87
C VAL A 37 4.55 -11.10 6.63
N LEU A 38 5.06 -12.12 5.93
CA LEU A 38 5.87 -11.91 4.72
C LEU A 38 5.07 -11.26 3.59
N ALA A 39 3.81 -11.66 3.38
CA ALA A 39 2.94 -11.08 2.37
C ALA A 39 2.64 -9.60 2.66
N ILE A 40 2.41 -9.24 3.92
CA ILE A 40 2.19 -7.86 4.34
C ILE A 40 3.47 -7.03 4.13
N ILE A 41 4.61 -7.50 4.63
CA ILE A 41 5.90 -6.79 4.49
C ILE A 41 6.24 -6.62 3.01
N GLY A 42 6.12 -7.68 2.21
CA GLY A 42 6.36 -7.64 0.76
C GLY A 42 5.45 -6.62 0.07
N SER A 43 4.17 -6.57 0.44
CA SER A 43 3.22 -5.59 -0.10
C SER A 43 3.58 -4.15 0.27
N LEU A 44 4.02 -3.90 1.51
CA LEU A 44 4.47 -2.58 1.94
C LEU A 44 5.74 -2.13 1.21
N LEU A 45 6.69 -3.05 1.00
CA LEU A 45 7.91 -2.78 0.24
C LEU A 45 7.58 -2.52 -1.24
N TRP A 46 6.68 -3.30 -1.83
CA TRP A 46 6.23 -3.11 -3.20
C TRP A 46 5.56 -1.75 -3.41
N LYS A 47 4.67 -1.34 -2.51
CA LYS A 47 4.06 -0.01 -2.53
C LYS A 47 5.10 1.09 -2.51
N ARG A 48 6.11 1.00 -1.63
CA ARG A 48 7.20 1.98 -1.57
C ARG A 48 8.03 2.00 -2.85
N ALA A 49 8.31 0.84 -3.44
CA ALA A 49 9.04 0.75 -4.70
C ALA A 49 8.24 1.39 -5.86
N ASN A 50 6.94 1.15 -5.94
CA ASN A 50 6.08 1.77 -6.95
C ASN A 50 6.00 3.30 -6.81
N HIS A 51 6.10 3.84 -5.60
CA HIS A 51 6.12 5.30 -5.41
C HIS A 51 7.43 5.94 -5.91
N GLN A 52 8.52 5.16 -6.04
CA GLN A 52 9.77 5.65 -6.63
C GLN A 52 9.73 5.68 -8.15
N ASP A 53 9.06 4.70 -8.79
CA ASP A 53 8.84 4.67 -10.24
C ASP A 53 7.37 4.35 -10.55
N PRO A 54 6.47 5.34 -10.42
CA PRO A 54 5.04 5.11 -10.64
C PRO A 54 4.77 4.81 -12.12
N ALA A 55 3.72 4.04 -12.40
CA ALA A 55 3.27 3.83 -13.78
C ALA A 55 2.59 5.08 -14.36
N THR A 56 2.67 5.21 -15.68
CA THR A 56 1.85 6.14 -16.46
C THR A 56 0.41 5.62 -16.56
N ARG A 57 -0.58 6.53 -16.47
CA ARG A 57 -1.99 6.20 -16.75
C ARG A 57 -2.24 5.86 -18.22
N LYS A 58 -1.33 6.20 -19.13
CA LYS A 58 -1.43 5.84 -20.56
C LYS A 58 -1.28 4.34 -20.80
N GLU A 59 -0.66 3.62 -19.86
CA GLU A 59 -0.52 2.16 -19.87
C GLU A 59 -1.39 1.51 -18.77
N PRO A 60 -2.71 1.38 -18.99
CA PRO A 60 -3.66 1.00 -17.94
C PRO A 60 -3.39 -0.39 -17.37
N VAL A 61 -2.87 -1.33 -18.18
CA VAL A 61 -2.53 -2.68 -17.72
C VAL A 61 -1.36 -2.65 -16.75
N LYS A 62 -0.27 -1.95 -17.10
CA LYS A 62 0.91 -1.79 -16.22
C LYS A 62 0.53 -1.05 -14.95
N PHE A 63 -0.24 0.03 -15.08
CA PHE A 63 -0.76 0.80 -13.96
C PHE A 63 -1.60 -0.08 -13.02
N PHE A 64 -2.52 -0.88 -13.55
CA PHE A 64 -3.33 -1.77 -12.74
C PHE A 64 -2.50 -2.84 -12.01
N ILE A 65 -1.62 -3.54 -12.74
CA ILE A 65 -0.81 -4.64 -12.19
C ILE A 65 0.10 -4.10 -11.09
N GLN A 66 0.83 -3.01 -11.34
CA GLN A 66 1.74 -2.44 -10.33
C GLN A 66 0.98 -2.05 -9.06
N ASN A 67 -0.18 -1.39 -9.18
CA ASN A 67 -0.94 -0.92 -8.03
C ASN A 67 -1.71 -2.02 -7.27
N GLN A 68 -1.95 -3.18 -7.88
CA GLN A 68 -2.67 -4.30 -7.28
C GLN A 68 -1.79 -5.52 -7.01
N LEU A 69 -0.49 -5.49 -7.33
CA LEU A 69 0.38 -6.66 -7.24
C LEU A 69 0.44 -7.23 -5.81
N GLY A 70 0.48 -6.37 -4.79
CA GLY A 70 0.49 -6.81 -3.38
C GLY A 70 -0.73 -7.68 -3.04
N ALA A 71 -1.91 -7.26 -3.52
CA ALA A 71 -3.15 -8.02 -3.37
C ALA A 71 -3.11 -9.37 -4.11
N PHE A 72 -2.60 -9.38 -5.35
CA PHE A 72 -2.48 -10.62 -6.13
C PHE A 72 -1.50 -11.61 -5.51
N ILE A 73 -0.34 -11.15 -5.05
CA ILE A 73 0.66 -12.01 -4.40
C ILE A 73 0.08 -12.60 -3.10
N ALA A 74 -0.64 -11.82 -2.31
CA ALA A 74 -1.31 -12.31 -1.10
C ALA A 74 -2.33 -13.42 -1.44
N LEU A 75 -3.17 -13.21 -2.46
CA LEU A 75 -4.12 -14.23 -2.92
C LEU A 75 -3.41 -15.50 -3.40
N LEU A 76 -2.36 -15.37 -4.22
CA LEU A 76 -1.59 -16.49 -4.74
C LEU A 76 -0.88 -17.27 -3.63
N ALA A 77 -0.47 -16.62 -2.55
CA ALA A 77 0.17 -17.27 -1.41
C ALA A 77 -0.82 -18.10 -0.59
N PHE A 78 -2.03 -17.60 -0.36
CA PHE A 78 -3.00 -18.23 0.54
C PHE A 78 -3.98 -19.18 -0.14
N LEU A 79 -4.39 -18.90 -1.38
CA LEU A 79 -5.39 -19.71 -2.09
C LEU A 79 -5.03 -21.20 -2.18
N PRO A 80 -3.82 -21.61 -2.64
CA PRO A 80 -3.46 -23.02 -2.68
C PRO A 80 -3.37 -23.66 -1.27
N LEU A 81 -2.99 -22.88 -0.25
CA LEU A 81 -2.93 -23.35 1.13
C LEU A 81 -4.33 -23.62 1.70
N ILE A 82 -5.27 -22.69 1.48
CA ILE A 82 -6.66 -22.81 1.92
C ILE A 82 -7.33 -24.01 1.23
N VAL A 83 -7.16 -24.15 -0.09
CA VAL A 83 -7.66 -25.30 -0.85
C VAL A 83 -7.08 -26.60 -0.30
N MET A 84 -5.78 -26.65 -0.03
CA MET A 84 -5.13 -27.82 0.55
C MET A 84 -5.73 -28.18 1.91
N ILE A 85 -5.98 -27.21 2.80
CA ILE A 85 -6.58 -27.45 4.13
C ILE A 85 -7.94 -28.14 3.98
N PHE A 86 -8.83 -27.59 3.16
CA PHE A 86 -10.19 -28.15 3.02
C PHE A 86 -10.22 -29.49 2.28
N LEU A 87 -9.31 -29.74 1.34
CA LEU A 87 -9.22 -31.00 0.61
C LEU A 87 -8.38 -32.09 1.29
N ASN A 88 -7.69 -31.78 2.40
CA ASN A 88 -6.88 -32.75 3.13
C ASN A 88 -7.78 -33.82 3.77
N LYS A 89 -7.55 -35.11 3.50
CA LYS A 89 -8.40 -36.19 4.01
C LYS A 89 -8.04 -36.62 5.44
N ASP A 90 -6.82 -36.32 5.85
CA ASP A 90 -6.24 -36.81 7.11
C ASP A 90 -6.58 -35.90 8.29
N MET A 91 -7.01 -34.66 8.03
CA MET A 91 -7.47 -33.70 9.04
C MET A 91 -8.94 -33.91 9.40
N ASP A 92 -9.26 -33.78 10.69
CA ASP A 92 -10.65 -33.76 11.17
C ASP A 92 -11.36 -32.43 10.82
N ALA A 93 -12.69 -32.39 11.01
CA ALA A 93 -13.50 -31.21 10.69
C ALA A 93 -13.13 -29.98 11.53
N LYS A 94 -12.74 -30.17 12.81
CA LYS A 94 -12.39 -29.08 13.71
C LYS A 94 -11.07 -28.44 13.30
N GLN A 95 -10.06 -29.26 12.98
CA GLN A 95 -8.78 -28.81 12.45
C GLN A 95 -8.99 -28.03 11.16
N LYS A 96 -9.69 -28.60 10.16
CA LYS A 96 -9.96 -27.89 8.90
C LYS A 96 -10.63 -26.54 9.11
N ASN A 97 -11.65 -26.49 9.96
CA ASN A 97 -12.38 -25.25 10.24
C ASN A 97 -11.48 -24.19 10.88
N ILE A 98 -10.64 -24.57 11.85
CA ILE A 98 -9.76 -23.63 12.54
C ILE A 98 -8.68 -23.07 11.60
N ALA A 99 -7.92 -23.94 10.89
CA ALA A 99 -6.85 -23.46 10.01
C ALA A 99 -7.40 -22.80 8.75
N GLY A 100 -8.50 -23.31 8.21
CA GLY A 100 -9.17 -22.71 7.07
C GLY A 100 -9.64 -21.30 7.39
N ALA A 101 -10.32 -21.12 8.53
CA ALA A 101 -10.75 -19.79 8.99
C ALA A 101 -9.55 -18.86 9.27
N ALA A 102 -8.53 -19.34 9.99
CA ALA A 102 -7.33 -18.55 10.25
C ALA A 102 -6.63 -18.12 8.94
N GLY A 103 -6.48 -19.05 8.00
CA GLY A 103 -5.91 -18.79 6.68
C GLY A 103 -6.71 -17.74 5.90
N ILE A 104 -8.04 -17.84 5.89
CA ILE A 104 -8.92 -16.86 5.22
C ILE A 104 -8.79 -15.47 5.88
N ILE A 105 -8.82 -15.38 7.21
CA ILE A 105 -8.71 -14.11 7.93
C ILE A 105 -7.38 -13.43 7.60
N VAL A 106 -6.27 -14.16 7.66
CA VAL A 106 -4.95 -13.63 7.34
C VAL A 106 -4.85 -13.26 5.86
N ALA A 107 -5.40 -14.08 4.96
CA ALA A 107 -5.41 -13.79 3.52
C ALA A 107 -6.17 -12.49 3.20
N VAL A 108 -7.33 -12.28 3.80
CA VAL A 108 -8.12 -11.06 3.63
C VAL A 108 -7.35 -9.86 4.17
N ALA A 109 -6.78 -9.97 5.38
CA ALA A 109 -5.99 -8.88 5.96
C ALA A 109 -4.78 -8.52 5.08
N ALA A 110 -4.02 -9.51 4.62
CA ALA A 110 -2.87 -9.31 3.74
C ALA A 110 -3.28 -8.72 2.39
N THR A 111 -4.40 -9.17 1.82
CA THR A 111 -4.92 -8.66 0.54
C THR A 111 -5.33 -7.19 0.67
N VAL A 112 -6.12 -6.85 1.69
CA VAL A 112 -6.57 -5.46 1.93
C VAL A 112 -5.38 -4.53 2.17
N LEU A 113 -4.38 -4.96 2.95
CA LEU A 113 -3.15 -4.21 3.16
C LEU A 113 -2.27 -4.14 1.89
N GLY A 114 -2.44 -5.07 0.97
CA GLY A 114 -1.75 -5.12 -0.31
C GLY A 114 -2.33 -4.21 -1.40
N ILE A 115 -3.60 -3.84 -1.31
CA ILE A 115 -4.26 -2.94 -2.27
C ILE A 115 -3.72 -1.53 -2.11
N ASP A 116 -3.28 -0.91 -3.20
CA ASP A 116 -3.04 0.53 -3.24
C ASP A 116 -4.33 1.28 -3.68
N PHE A 117 -5.00 1.90 -2.71
CA PHE A 117 -6.24 2.64 -2.93
C PHE A 117 -6.03 4.05 -3.50
N LYS A 118 -4.80 4.58 -3.43
CA LYS A 118 -4.45 5.92 -3.92
C LYS A 118 -3.20 5.82 -4.79
N PRO A 119 -3.30 5.17 -5.95
CA PRO A 119 -2.14 4.90 -6.78
C PRO A 119 -1.54 6.19 -7.34
N LEU A 120 -0.26 6.41 -7.06
CA LEU A 120 0.52 7.49 -7.65
C LEU A 120 0.73 7.23 -9.16
N SER A 121 0.67 8.28 -9.97
CA SER A 121 0.92 8.21 -11.40
C SER A 121 1.99 9.21 -11.84
N GLN A 122 2.72 8.90 -12.91
CA GLN A 122 3.72 9.82 -13.46
C GLN A 122 3.11 11.18 -13.85
N GLU A 123 1.87 11.16 -14.36
CA GLU A 123 1.15 12.38 -14.71
C GLU A 123 0.89 13.24 -13.48
N GLN A 124 0.50 12.65 -12.35
CA GLN A 124 0.30 13.40 -11.11
C GLN A 124 1.60 14.06 -10.63
N VAL A 125 2.72 13.32 -10.65
CA VAL A 125 4.03 13.86 -10.25
C VAL A 125 4.42 15.05 -11.16
N ALA A 126 4.26 14.89 -12.47
CA ALA A 126 4.59 15.95 -13.44
C ALA A 126 3.68 17.18 -13.29
N VAL A 127 2.37 16.98 -13.14
CA VAL A 127 1.39 18.05 -12.95
C VAL A 127 1.72 18.85 -11.70
N GLU A 128 1.92 18.18 -10.57
CA GLU A 128 2.12 18.88 -9.31
C GLU A 128 3.50 19.55 -9.22
N SER A 129 4.56 18.97 -9.81
CA SER A 129 5.88 19.63 -9.94
C SER A 129 5.77 20.92 -10.77
N GLN A 130 5.00 20.89 -11.87
CA GLN A 130 4.74 22.08 -12.67
C GLN A 130 3.94 23.14 -11.90
N VAL A 131 2.92 22.73 -11.13
CA VAL A 131 2.13 23.66 -10.31
C VAL A 131 3.00 24.33 -9.25
N VAL A 132 3.81 23.57 -8.52
CA VAL A 132 4.71 24.12 -7.50
C VAL A 132 5.70 25.10 -8.14
N THR A 133 6.31 24.72 -9.26
CA THR A 133 7.26 25.59 -9.98
C THR A 133 6.59 26.87 -10.46
N ASN A 134 5.35 26.81 -10.96
CA ASN A 134 4.61 27.98 -11.41
C ASN A 134 4.21 28.92 -10.25
N LEU A 135 3.89 28.37 -9.08
CA LEU A 135 3.43 29.15 -7.93
C LEU A 135 4.59 29.76 -7.12
N VAL A 136 5.70 29.02 -6.99
CA VAL A 136 6.82 29.36 -6.09
C VAL A 136 8.08 29.74 -6.86
N GLY A 137 8.15 29.45 -8.17
CA GLY A 137 9.32 29.69 -9.02
C GLY A 137 10.37 28.58 -9.00
N GLN A 138 10.19 27.55 -8.16
CA GLN A 138 11.09 26.40 -8.02
C GLN A 138 10.32 25.17 -7.53
N ASP A 139 10.75 23.97 -7.91
CA ASP A 139 10.19 22.71 -7.40
C ASP A 139 10.76 22.40 -6.01
N LEU A 140 10.29 23.15 -5.01
CA LEU A 140 10.65 22.96 -3.61
C LEU A 140 9.40 22.97 -2.75
N VAL A 141 9.14 21.84 -2.08
CA VAL A 141 8.05 21.67 -1.14
C VAL A 141 8.56 21.25 0.23
N TRP A 142 7.72 21.42 1.24
CA TRP A 142 7.97 21.09 2.63
C TRP A 142 6.95 20.07 3.12
N TRP A 143 7.39 19.08 3.89
CA TRP A 143 6.48 18.08 4.46
C TRP A 143 6.97 17.61 5.81
N SER A 144 6.02 17.29 6.68
CA SER A 144 6.29 16.61 7.95
C SER A 144 6.15 15.11 7.77
N ASP A 145 6.92 14.29 8.51
CA ASP A 145 6.84 12.84 8.41
C ASP A 145 5.44 12.30 8.72
N GLY A 146 4.73 12.90 9.69
CA GLY A 146 3.36 12.55 10.04
C GLY A 146 2.28 13.07 9.08
N GLY A 147 2.60 14.03 8.20
CA GLY A 147 1.66 14.64 7.27
C GLY A 147 1.35 13.77 6.05
N LYS A 148 0.17 13.97 5.45
CA LYS A 148 -0.19 13.34 4.16
C LYS A 148 0.06 14.25 2.96
N VAL A 149 0.05 15.55 3.16
CA VAL A 149 0.21 16.54 2.09
C VAL A 149 1.55 17.25 2.22
N VAL A 150 1.94 17.92 1.15
CA VAL A 150 3.11 18.81 1.11
C VAL A 150 2.67 20.26 1.03
N HIS A 151 3.58 21.12 1.43
CA HIS A 151 3.36 22.54 1.64
C HIS A 151 4.32 23.36 0.78
N LEU A 152 3.86 24.49 0.24
CA LEU A 152 4.64 25.33 -0.66
C LEU A 152 5.77 26.10 0.04
N CYS A 153 5.72 26.23 1.36
CA CYS A 153 6.77 26.91 2.12
C CYS A 153 6.93 26.36 3.54
N ASN A 154 8.11 26.59 4.15
CA ASN A 154 8.36 26.35 5.58
C ASN A 154 7.46 27.23 6.49
N GLY A 155 6.95 28.33 5.93
CA GLY A 155 6.11 29.31 6.60
C GLY A 155 4.71 28.81 6.96
N ALA A 156 4.25 27.74 6.31
CA ALA A 156 2.90 27.20 6.42
C ALA A 156 2.59 26.76 7.86
N SER A 157 1.37 27.03 8.33
CA SER A 157 0.94 26.71 9.70
C SER A 157 1.17 25.25 10.08
N ASP A 158 0.89 24.34 9.15
CA ASP A 158 0.96 22.89 9.39
C ASP A 158 2.40 22.38 9.47
N ILE A 159 3.34 23.10 8.84
CA ILE A 159 4.77 22.84 8.94
C ILE A 159 5.34 23.44 10.23
N LYS A 160 4.99 24.68 10.55
CA LYS A 160 5.46 25.34 11.78
C LYS A 160 5.02 24.64 13.05
N ASN A 161 3.79 24.11 13.05
CA ASN A 161 3.22 23.41 14.18
C ASN A 161 3.47 21.90 14.13
N ALA A 162 4.29 21.42 13.19
CA ALA A 162 4.59 20.00 13.07
C ALA A 162 5.36 19.52 14.29
N THR A 163 4.85 18.46 14.91
CA THR A 163 5.50 17.75 16.02
C THR A 163 6.44 16.65 15.55
N THR A 164 6.48 16.40 14.24
CA THR A 164 7.32 15.38 13.60
C THR A 164 8.39 16.05 12.74
N PRO A 165 9.50 15.36 12.41
CA PRO A 165 10.55 15.92 11.58
C PRO A 165 10.01 16.47 10.26
N VAL A 166 10.49 17.65 9.90
CA VAL A 166 10.14 18.34 8.66
C VAL A 166 11.31 18.18 7.69
N SER A 167 10.98 17.78 6.46
CA SER A 167 11.91 17.70 5.34
C SER A 167 11.47 18.64 4.22
N SER A 168 12.42 18.97 3.33
CA SER A 168 12.15 19.74 2.12
C SER A 168 12.92 19.16 0.94
N GLY A 169 12.41 19.41 -0.26
CA GLY A 169 12.97 18.90 -1.51
C GLY A 169 11.98 19.02 -2.66
N PRO A 170 12.32 18.48 -3.84
CA PRO A 170 11.40 18.36 -4.96
C PRO A 170 10.15 17.57 -4.57
N ILE A 171 9.02 17.87 -5.22
CA ILE A 171 7.78 17.17 -4.90
C ILE A 171 7.86 15.66 -5.16
N ALA A 172 8.68 15.23 -6.12
CA ALA A 172 8.95 13.83 -6.41
C ALA A 172 9.50 13.08 -5.19
N ASP A 173 10.38 13.71 -4.41
CA ASP A 173 10.94 13.11 -3.19
C ASP A 173 9.88 12.96 -2.11
N ALA A 174 8.98 13.94 -2.00
CA ALA A 174 7.86 13.87 -1.08
C ALA A 174 6.90 12.72 -1.45
N PHE A 175 6.60 12.54 -2.73
CA PHE A 175 5.80 11.41 -3.22
C PHE A 175 6.48 10.06 -2.92
N ALA A 176 7.80 9.95 -3.09
CA ALA A 176 8.56 8.76 -2.72
C ALA A 176 8.52 8.45 -1.21
N LYS A 177 8.24 9.45 -0.38
CA LYS A 177 7.99 9.31 1.07
C LYS A 177 6.52 9.04 1.42
N GLY A 178 5.66 8.80 0.42
CA GLY A 178 4.25 8.46 0.60
C GLY A 178 3.33 9.65 0.88
N LYS A 179 3.74 10.87 0.49
CA LYS A 179 2.84 12.03 0.49
C LYS A 179 1.87 11.92 -0.68
N GLU A 180 0.64 12.37 -0.47
CA GLU A 180 -0.45 12.31 -1.45
C GLU A 180 -0.40 13.47 -2.46
N GLY A 181 0.38 14.52 -2.17
CA GLY A 181 0.63 15.68 -3.02
C GLY A 181 0.51 17.02 -2.29
N ILE A 182 0.56 18.14 -3.01
CA ILE A 182 0.35 19.49 -2.48
C ILE A 182 -0.97 19.64 -1.72
N THR A 183 -1.02 20.56 -0.76
CA THR A 183 -2.28 20.91 -0.11
C THR A 183 -3.32 21.38 -1.13
N LEU A 184 -4.58 21.08 -0.85
CA LEU A 184 -5.71 21.54 -1.67
C LEU A 184 -6.26 22.89 -1.18
N GLU A 185 -5.67 23.44 -0.11
CA GLU A 185 -5.98 24.75 0.45
C GLU A 185 -4.95 25.79 -0.04
N LEU A 186 -4.72 25.84 -1.36
CA LEU A 186 -3.64 26.63 -1.94
C LEU A 186 -3.83 28.13 -1.66
N ASN A 187 -5.07 28.63 -1.64
CA ASN A 187 -5.33 30.04 -1.35
C ASN A 187 -4.82 30.44 0.05
N SER A 188 -5.15 29.64 1.07
CA SER A 188 -4.71 29.91 2.44
C SER A 188 -3.18 29.84 2.54
N GLU A 189 -2.59 28.83 1.91
CA GLU A 189 -1.15 28.62 1.95
C GLU A 189 -0.37 29.73 1.23
N LEU A 190 -0.77 30.12 0.01
CA LEU A 190 -0.13 31.21 -0.73
C LEU A 190 -0.15 32.51 0.07
N ASN A 191 -1.28 32.82 0.73
CA ASN A 191 -1.38 33.99 1.61
C ASN A 191 -0.45 33.90 2.84
N GLN A 192 -0.37 32.74 3.49
CA GLN A 192 0.53 32.52 4.64
C GLN A 192 2.02 32.60 4.25
N CYS A 193 2.34 32.12 3.05
CA CYS A 193 3.69 32.11 2.51
C CYS A 193 4.09 33.44 1.87
N GLY A 194 3.16 34.38 1.69
CA GLY A 194 3.41 35.67 1.02
C GLY A 194 3.61 35.55 -0.49
N PHE A 195 3.10 34.49 -1.11
CA PHE A 195 3.15 34.30 -2.57
C PHE A 195 1.97 35.00 -3.25
N ALA A 196 2.16 35.35 -4.53
CA ALA A 196 1.09 35.92 -5.33
C ALA A 196 -0.01 34.88 -5.58
N VAL A 197 -1.26 35.24 -5.32
CA VAL A 197 -2.42 34.39 -5.60
C VAL A 197 -2.83 34.60 -7.07
N PRO A 198 -2.73 33.59 -7.94
CA PRO A 198 -3.11 33.73 -9.33
C PRO A 198 -4.64 33.80 -9.47
N ALA A 199 -5.12 34.55 -10.46
CA ALA A 199 -6.56 34.72 -10.70
C ALA A 199 -7.26 33.40 -11.06
N ASN A 200 -6.54 32.44 -11.67
CA ASN A 200 -7.01 31.12 -12.06
C ASN A 200 -6.71 30.03 -11.00
N LEU A 201 -6.54 30.39 -9.72
CA LEU A 201 -6.20 29.43 -8.67
C LEU A 201 -7.21 28.27 -8.55
N ALA A 202 -8.50 28.55 -8.68
CA ALA A 202 -9.54 27.52 -8.61
C ALA A 202 -9.37 26.46 -9.72
N ASP A 203 -8.98 26.89 -10.92
CA ASP A 203 -8.71 25.99 -12.04
C ASP A 203 -7.45 25.14 -11.79
N ILE A 204 -6.42 25.73 -11.17
CA ILE A 204 -5.20 25.02 -10.76
C ILE A 204 -5.53 23.95 -9.72
N GLU A 205 -6.31 24.28 -8.69
CA GLU A 205 -6.75 23.32 -7.67
C GLU A 205 -7.59 22.19 -8.30
N GLN A 206 -8.49 22.52 -9.22
CA GLN A 206 -9.28 21.53 -9.93
C GLN A 206 -8.41 20.62 -10.80
N TRP A 207 -7.41 21.19 -11.46
CA TRP A 207 -6.47 20.43 -12.28
C TRP A 207 -5.65 19.45 -11.44
N VAL A 208 -5.12 19.89 -10.30
CA VAL A 208 -4.41 19.03 -9.33
C VAL A 208 -5.33 17.91 -8.83
N ARG A 209 -6.56 18.23 -8.45
CA ARG A 209 -7.56 17.23 -8.04
C ARG A 209 -7.83 16.20 -9.15
N SER A 210 -7.95 16.64 -10.40
CA SER A 210 -8.14 15.75 -11.55
C SER A 210 -6.94 14.83 -11.78
N ALA A 211 -5.72 15.36 -11.63
CA ALA A 211 -4.48 14.59 -11.74
C ALA A 211 -4.39 13.51 -10.64
N ARG A 212 -4.91 13.78 -9.44
CA ARG A 212 -5.06 12.79 -8.36
C ARG A 212 -6.20 11.78 -8.55
N GLY A 213 -7.06 11.96 -9.55
CA GLY A 213 -8.28 11.17 -9.69
C GLY A 213 -9.35 11.50 -8.64
N LEU A 214 -9.22 12.64 -7.95
CA LEU A 214 -10.19 13.17 -6.99
C LEU A 214 -11.20 14.05 -7.75
N GLN A 215 -12.09 13.46 -8.54
CA GLN A 215 -13.15 14.26 -9.17
C GLN A 215 -14.22 14.64 -8.14
N ARG A 216 -14.74 15.87 -8.21
CA ARG A 216 -15.98 16.25 -7.51
C ARG A 216 -17.11 15.40 -8.09
N SER A 217 -17.74 14.58 -7.25
CA SER A 217 -19.11 14.09 -7.50
C SER A 217 -20.07 15.26 -7.55
#